data_AF-A0A845E7U5-F1
#
_entry.id   AF-A0A845E7U5-F1
#
_cell.length_a   1.000
_cell.length_b   1.000
_cell.length_c   1.000
_cell.angle_alpha   90.00
_cell.angle_beta   90.00
_cell.angle_gamma   90.00
#
_symmetry.space_group_name_H-M   'P 1'
#
loop_
_entity.id
_entity.type
_entity.pdbx_description
1 polymer ?
#
loop_
_entity_poly.entity_id
_entity_poly.type
_entity_poly.pdbx_seq_one_letter_code
_entity_poly.pdbx_strand_id
1 'polypeptide(L)' 'MAVFTPLSDAQVAAFLDKFDVGRFTALQGVAGGTENSTFFVTTDRRELV' A
#
# COMPACT_ATOMS: atom_id res chain seq x y z
N MET A 1 -7.97 -14.26 13.67
CA MET A 1 -7.09 -14.85 12.64
C MET A 1 -6.65 -13.69 11.76
N ALA A 2 -5.36 -13.42 11.66
CA ALA A 2 -4.84 -12.34 10.80
C ALA A 2 -4.91 -12.76 9.34
N VAL A 3 -5.58 -11.97 8.50
CA VAL A 3 -5.62 -12.19 7.05
C VAL A 3 -4.63 -11.23 6.39
N PHE A 4 -3.51 -11.78 5.93
CA PHE A 4 -2.54 -11.05 5.12
C PHE A 4 -2.65 -11.47 3.65
N THR A 5 -3.02 -10.52 2.79
CA THR A 5 -3.10 -10.68 1.35
C THR A 5 -1.93 -9.95 0.73
N PRO A 6 -0.94 -10.64 0.16
CA PRO A 6 0.18 -9.99 -0.51
C PRO A 6 -0.32 -9.22 -1.74
N LEU A 7 0.10 -7.98 -1.88
CA LEU A 7 -0.12 -7.15 -3.05
C LEU A 7 1.21 -6.90 -3.75
N SER A 8 1.19 -6.94 -5.07
CA SER A 8 2.34 -6.51 -5.88
C SER A 8 2.34 -4.99 -6.08
N ASP A 9 3.52 -4.43 -6.30
CA ASP A 9 3.71 -3.01 -6.61
C ASP A 9 2.84 -2.55 -7.78
N ALA A 10 2.68 -3.37 -8.82
CA ALA A 10 1.84 -3.04 -9.97
C ALA A 10 0.36 -2.91 -9.60
N GLN A 11 -0.14 -3.78 -8.72
CA GLN A 11 -1.53 -3.70 -8.23
C GLN A 11 -1.75 -2.46 -7.38
N VAL A 12 -0.78 -2.10 -6.53
CA VAL A 12 -0.87 -0.89 -5.71
C VAL A 12 -0.78 0.36 -6.58
N ALA A 13 0.16 0.42 -7.53
CA ALA A 13 0.28 1.55 -8.46
C ALA A 13 -1.03 1.80 -9.23
N ALA A 14 -1.63 0.75 -9.81
CA ALA A 14 -2.90 0.86 -10.53
C ALA A 14 -4.07 1.28 -9.63
N PHE A 15 -4.02 0.95 -8.34
CA PHE A 15 -5.02 1.42 -7.38
C PHE A 15 -4.85 2.90 -7.05
N LEU A 16 -3.60 3.36 -6.86
CA LEU A 16 -3.28 4.75 -6.54
C LEU A 16 -3.59 5.72 -7.68
N ASP A 17 -3.59 5.27 -8.94
CA ASP A 17 -3.98 6.09 -10.11
C ASP A 17 -5.41 6.69 -9.99
N LYS A 18 -6.23 6.18 -9.07
CA LYS A 18 -7.58 6.70 -8.77
C LYS A 18 -7.57 7.90 -7.80
N PHE A 19 -6.43 8.26 -7.24
CA PHE A 19 -6.27 9.29 -6.23
C PHE A 19 -5.18 10.29 -6.63
N ASP A 20 -5.32 11.55 -6.23
CA ASP A 20 -4.30 12.59 -6.50
C ASP A 20 -3.16 12.56 -5.46
N VAL A 21 -2.49 11.41 -5.39
CA VAL A 21 -1.42 11.15 -4.41
C VAL A 21 -0.03 11.21 -5.00
N GLY A 22 0.10 11.26 -6.33
CA GLY A 22 1.39 11.23 -7.03
C GLY A 22 1.74 9.83 -7.54
N ARG A 23 3.00 9.61 -7.88
CA ARG A 23 3.51 8.35 -8.44
C ARG A 23 3.97 7.43 -7.32
N PHE A 24 3.56 6.17 -7.38
CA PHE A 24 4.03 5.11 -6.50
C PHE A 24 5.55 4.94 -6.55
N THR A 25 6.19 4.83 -5.38
CA THR A 25 7.64 4.65 -5.21
C THR A 25 7.98 3.40 -4.42
N ALA A 26 7.26 3.11 -3.32
CA ALA A 26 7.56 1.97 -2.46
C ALA A 26 6.31 1.45 -1.72
N LEU A 27 6.32 0.14 -1.42
CA LEU A 27 5.29 -0.55 -0.64
C LEU A 27 5.95 -1.33 0.50
N GLN A 28 5.45 -1.18 1.73
CA GLN A 28 5.94 -1.92 2.89
C GLN A 28 4.76 -2.49 3.69
N GLY A 29 4.72 -3.81 3.88
CA GLY A 29 3.67 -4.45 4.68
C GLY A 29 3.85 -4.22 6.17
N VAL A 30 2.74 -4.01 6.90
CA VAL A 30 2.75 -3.93 8.36
C VAL A 30 2.56 -5.32 8.96
N ALA A 31 3.55 -5.79 9.71
CA ALA A 31 3.44 -7.03 10.46
C ALA A 31 2.52 -6.83 11.68
N GLY A 32 1.50 -7.68 11.83
CA GLY A 32 0.65 -7.72 13.04
C GLY A 32 -0.79 -7.25 12.87
N GLY A 33 -1.27 -6.98 11.65
CA GLY A 33 -2.70 -6.73 11.41
C GLY A 33 -3.55 -7.96 11.75
N THR A 34 -4.45 -7.84 12.73
CA THR A 34 -5.29 -8.96 13.20
C THR A 34 -6.49 -9.25 12.32
N GLU A 35 -6.90 -8.29 11.48
CA GLU A 35 -8.12 -8.37 10.67
C GLU A 35 -7.88 -8.04 9.19
N ASN A 36 -7.04 -7.03 8.89
CA ASN A 36 -6.79 -6.55 7.53
C ASN A 36 -5.29 -6.52 7.20
N SER A 37 -4.99 -6.49 5.89
CA SER A 37 -3.66 -6.24 5.37
C SER A 37 -3.41 -4.74 5.27
N THR A 38 -2.51 -4.22 6.09
CA THR A 38 -2.12 -2.80 6.07
C THR A 38 -0.75 -2.65 5.44
N PHE A 39 -0.58 -1.60 4.64
CA PHE A 39 0.67 -1.30 3.95
C PHE A 39 1.00 0.18 4.10
N PHE A 40 2.27 0.49 4.36
CA PHE A 40 2.81 1.81 4.14
C PHE A 40 3.11 1.99 2.65
N VAL A 41 2.67 3.11 2.09
CA VAL A 41 2.83 3.44 0.68
C VAL A 41 3.58 4.76 0.57
N THR A 42 4.73 4.74 -0.09
CA THR A 42 5.50 5.94 -0.41
C THR A 42 5.21 6.36 -1.84
N THR A 43 4.86 7.63 -2.03
CA THR A 43 4.75 8.27 -3.34
C THR A 43 5.81 9.36 -3.49
N ASP A 44 5.97 9.91 -4.69
CA ASP A 44 6.84 11.06 -4.95
C ASP A 44 6.39 12.35 -4.24
N ARG A 45 5.13 12.43 -3.78
CA ARG A 45 4.59 13.61 -3.09
C ARG A 45 4.49 13.45 -1.58
N ARG A 46 4.17 12.24 -1.08
CA ARG A 46 3.88 11.98 0.34
C ARG A 46 3.92 10.49 0.70
N GLU A 47 3.92 10.20 2.00
CA GLU A 47 3.75 8.86 2.58
C GLU A 47 2.31 8.66 3.07
N LEU A 48 1.79 7.43 2.94
CA LEU A 48 0.41 7.06 3.22
C LEU A 48 0.35 5.72 3.98
N VAL A 49 -0.76 5.47 4.69
CA VAL A 49 -1.10 4.22 5.41
C VAL A 49 -2.48 3.74 4.99
#